data_AF-A0A2K4X531-F1
#
_entry.id   AF-A0A2K4X531-F1
#
_cell.length_a   1.000
_cell.length_b   1.000
_cell.length_c   1.000
_cell.angle_alpha   90.00
_cell.angle_beta   90.00
_cell.angle_gamma   90.00
#
_symmetry.space_group_name_H-M   'P 1'
#
loop_
_entity.id
_entity.type
_entity.pdbx_description
1 polymer ?
#
loop_
_entity_poly.entity_id
_entity_poly.type
_entity_poly.pdbx_seq_one_letter_code
_entity_poly.pdbx_strand_id
1 'polypeptide(L)'
;MLTRVEKAQQKWGGSHTVIDKWLNERQELIVLYCKIAGFSPYDKKDHALPEPQVIESFCQLLMDYLSAGHFEVYDDIAKACEKKGLQSQELANSIYPRISSTTDVALDFNDKYAEVDKEDLLADFDKDLSVIGEALEARFALEDELIDNLFSNH
;
A
#
# COMPACT_ATOMS: atom_id res chain seq x y z
N MET A 1 1.04 8.70 5.67
CA MET A 1 0.32 8.18 4.49
C MET A 1 -0.08 9.26 3.49
N LEU A 2 -1.19 10.02 3.65
CA LEU A 2 -1.70 10.92 2.59
C LEU A 2 -0.69 11.98 2.11
N THR A 3 -0.09 12.76 3.02
CA THR A 3 0.92 13.76 2.64
C THR A 3 2.17 13.15 2.00
N ARG A 4 2.46 11.86 2.27
CA ARG A 4 3.59 11.15 1.66
C ARG A 4 3.29 10.82 0.20
N VAL A 5 2.10 10.29 -0.11
CA VAL A 5 1.73 9.98 -1.51
C VAL A 5 1.61 11.25 -2.35
N GLU A 6 1.10 12.36 -1.80
CA GLU A 6 1.06 13.65 -2.50
C GLU A 6 2.48 14.15 -2.84
N LYS A 7 3.42 14.04 -1.89
CA LYS A 7 4.83 14.39 -2.12
C LYS A 7 5.48 13.47 -3.16
N ALA A 8 5.18 12.18 -3.13
CA ALA A 8 5.66 11.21 -4.11
C ALA A 8 5.16 11.55 -5.53
N GLN A 9 3.86 11.84 -5.67
CA GLN A 9 3.26 12.29 -6.94
C GLN A 9 3.88 13.60 -7.44
N GLN A 10 4.16 14.56 -6.55
CA GLN A 10 4.84 15.79 -6.96
C GLN A 10 6.29 15.57 -7.40
N LYS A 11 6.99 14.61 -6.77
CA LYS A 11 8.41 14.36 -7.01
C LYS A 11 8.66 13.50 -8.25
N TRP A 12 7.82 12.50 -8.49
CA TRP A 12 8.04 11.49 -9.54
C TRP A 12 6.91 11.42 -10.58
N GLY A 13 5.80 12.12 -10.35
CA GLY A 13 4.65 12.15 -11.24
C GLY A 13 4.99 12.60 -12.65
N GLY A 14 4.49 11.88 -13.65
CA GLY A 14 4.68 12.18 -15.08
C GLY A 14 6.00 11.67 -15.66
N SER A 15 6.86 11.04 -14.85
CA SER A 15 8.16 10.52 -15.31
C SER A 15 8.08 9.07 -15.80
N HIS A 16 7.10 8.29 -15.32
CA HIS A 16 6.89 6.91 -15.71
C HIS A 16 5.42 6.52 -15.53
N THR A 17 4.73 6.15 -16.62
CA THR A 17 3.27 5.91 -16.62
C THR A 17 2.84 4.80 -15.66
N VAL A 18 3.67 3.77 -15.48
CA VAL A 18 3.39 2.68 -14.51
C VAL A 18 3.51 3.18 -13.07
N ILE A 19 4.49 4.04 -12.77
CA ILE A 19 4.67 4.59 -11.41
C ILE A 19 3.54 5.58 -11.10
N ASP A 20 3.10 6.36 -12.08
CA ASP A 20 1.96 7.27 -11.93
C ASP A 20 0.67 6.51 -11.57
N LYS A 21 0.38 5.44 -12.32
CA LYS A 21 -0.78 4.58 -12.04
C LYS A 21 -0.68 3.98 -10.63
N TRP A 22 0.49 3.48 -10.27
CA TRP A 22 0.73 2.87 -8.97
C TRP A 22 0.60 3.86 -7.80
N LEU A 23 1.10 5.09 -7.96
CA LEU A 23 0.93 6.16 -6.95
C LEU A 23 -0.54 6.60 -6.82
N ASN A 24 -1.31 6.56 -7.90
CA ASN A 24 -2.76 6.83 -7.85
C ASN A 24 -3.51 5.72 -7.10
N GLU A 25 -3.22 4.44 -7.40
CA GLU A 25 -3.79 3.30 -6.66
C GLU A 25 -3.41 3.37 -5.17
N ARG A 26 -2.16 3.75 -4.84
CA ARG A 26 -1.73 4.01 -3.46
C ARG A 26 -2.61 5.08 -2.79
N GLN A 27 -2.91 6.17 -3.48
CA GLN A 27 -3.74 7.25 -2.94
C GLN A 27 -5.16 6.76 -2.68
N GLU A 28 -5.76 6.03 -3.62
CA GLU A 28 -7.09 5.44 -3.45
C GLU A 28 -7.13 4.48 -2.26
N LEU A 29 -6.11 3.63 -2.11
CA LEU A 29 -5.97 2.69 -0.99
C LEU A 29 -5.93 3.43 0.36
N ILE A 30 -5.15 4.52 0.45
CA ILE A 30 -5.06 5.32 1.68
C ILE A 30 -6.40 6.01 2.00
N VAL A 31 -7.09 6.54 0.99
CA VAL A 31 -8.41 7.18 1.20
C VAL A 31 -9.41 6.16 1.74
N LEU A 32 -9.41 4.95 1.17
CA LEU A 32 -10.32 3.89 1.60
C LEU A 32 -9.95 3.37 3.00
N TYR A 33 -8.66 3.24 3.31
CA TYR A 33 -8.16 2.97 4.66
C TYR A 33 -8.68 4.01 5.68
N CYS A 34 -8.57 5.31 5.37
CA CYS A 34 -9.05 6.35 6.26
C CYS A 34 -10.57 6.28 6.48
N LYS A 35 -11.33 5.87 5.47
CA LYS A 35 -12.77 5.68 5.56
C LYS A 35 -13.14 4.53 6.49
N ILE A 36 -12.47 3.38 6.39
CA ILE A 36 -12.73 2.22 7.26
C ILE A 36 -12.23 2.43 8.69
N ALA A 37 -11.16 3.21 8.88
CA ALA A 37 -10.64 3.57 10.20
C ALA A 37 -11.47 4.63 10.94
N GLY A 38 -12.62 5.03 10.37
CA GLY A 38 -13.53 5.97 11.04
C GLY A 38 -13.08 7.43 11.02
N PHE A 39 -12.11 7.82 10.17
CA PHE A 39 -11.71 9.23 10.01
C PHE A 39 -12.70 10.07 9.19
N SER A 40 -13.93 9.60 8.99
CA SER A 40 -14.99 10.34 8.29
C SER A 40 -15.48 11.51 9.16
N PRO A 41 -15.30 12.78 8.76
CA PRO A 41 -15.77 13.92 9.54
C PRO A 41 -17.31 14.07 9.54
N TYR A 42 -18.03 13.26 8.75
CA TYR A 42 -19.48 13.39 8.53
C TYR A 42 -20.33 12.29 9.18
N ASP A 43 -19.74 11.21 9.68
CA ASP A 43 -20.49 10.11 10.31
C ASP A 43 -20.45 10.20 11.84
N LYS A 44 -21.42 10.93 12.39
CA LYS A 44 -21.71 11.01 13.84
C LYS A 44 -22.42 9.76 14.36
N LYS A 45 -21.99 8.56 13.98
CA LYS A 45 -22.45 7.32 14.59
C LYS A 45 -21.30 6.74 15.39
N ASP A 46 -21.37 6.92 16.70
CA ASP A 46 -20.51 6.29 17.70
C ASP A 46 -20.22 4.83 17.31
N HIS A 47 -18.95 4.50 17.07
CA HIS A 47 -18.43 3.13 17.11
C HIS A 47 -19.14 2.07 16.24
N ALA A 48 -19.78 2.45 15.13
CA ALA A 48 -20.34 1.47 14.19
C ALA A 48 -19.22 0.92 13.29
N LEU A 49 -19.14 -0.41 13.17
CA LEU A 49 -18.27 -1.08 12.20
C LEU A 49 -18.58 -0.57 10.78
N PRO A 50 -17.56 -0.45 9.90
CA PRO A 50 -17.80 -0.09 8.50
C PRO A 50 -18.70 -1.12 7.80
N GLU A 51 -19.47 -0.66 6.81
CA GLU A 51 -20.30 -1.56 6.01
C GLU A 51 -19.41 -2.62 5.33
N PRO A 52 -19.80 -3.91 5.32
CA PRO A 52 -18.98 -4.99 4.77
C PRO A 52 -18.50 -4.73 3.34
N GLN A 53 -19.34 -4.12 2.49
CA GLN A 53 -18.96 -3.77 1.11
C GLN A 53 -17.74 -2.82 1.05
N VAL A 54 -17.57 -1.95 2.04
CA VAL A 54 -16.42 -1.03 2.11
C VAL A 54 -15.16 -1.77 2.51
N ILE A 55 -15.28 -2.77 3.41
CA ILE A 55 -14.17 -3.64 3.82
C ILE A 55 -13.73 -4.52 2.64
N GLU A 56 -14.69 -5.11 1.93
CA GLU A 56 -14.45 -5.90 0.71
C GLU A 56 -13.74 -5.06 -0.36
N SER A 57 -14.23 -3.84 -0.62
CA SER A 57 -13.59 -2.92 -1.57
C SER A 57 -12.15 -2.59 -1.16
N PHE A 58 -11.89 -2.45 0.15
CA PHE A 58 -10.54 -2.21 0.65
C PHE A 58 -9.63 -3.43 0.41
N CYS A 59 -10.12 -4.63 0.69
CA CYS A 59 -9.38 -5.86 0.46
C CYS A 59 -9.06 -6.07 -1.04
N GLN A 60 -10.03 -5.83 -1.92
CA GLN A 60 -9.83 -5.89 -3.37
C GLN A 60 -8.76 -4.91 -3.83
N LEU A 61 -8.88 -3.63 -3.45
CA LEU A 61 -7.91 -2.61 -3.83
C LEU A 61 -6.51 -2.86 -3.24
N LEU A 62 -6.44 -3.39 -2.01
CA LEU A 62 -5.19 -3.80 -1.38
C LEU A 62 -4.52 -4.90 -2.22
N MET A 63 -5.25 -5.94 -2.60
CA MET A 63 -4.73 -7.04 -3.41
C MET A 63 -4.29 -6.59 -4.81
N ASP A 64 -5.05 -5.70 -5.44
CA ASP A 64 -4.69 -5.11 -6.73
C ASP A 64 -3.38 -4.30 -6.60
N TYR A 65 -3.27 -3.45 -5.57
CA TYR A 65 -2.08 -2.63 -5.32
C TYR A 65 -0.82 -3.47 -5.03
N LEU A 66 -0.95 -4.55 -4.26
CA LEU A 66 0.15 -5.47 -4.00
C LEU A 66 0.60 -6.17 -5.28
N SER A 67 -0.36 -6.63 -6.08
CA SER A 67 -0.12 -7.37 -7.33
C SER A 67 0.53 -6.48 -8.38
N ALA A 68 0.06 -5.25 -8.56
CA ALA A 68 0.67 -4.27 -9.46
C ALA A 68 2.14 -4.00 -9.07
N GLY A 69 2.42 -3.92 -7.77
CA GLY A 69 3.79 -3.82 -7.24
C GLY A 69 4.68 -4.98 -7.67
N HIS A 70 4.26 -6.22 -7.35
CA HIS A 70 5.07 -7.42 -7.59
C HIS A 70 5.26 -7.78 -9.06
N PHE A 71 4.23 -7.58 -9.90
CA PHE A 71 4.26 -8.04 -11.29
C PHE A 71 4.65 -6.96 -12.30
N GLU A 72 4.36 -5.68 -12.04
CA GLU A 72 4.62 -4.61 -13.01
C GLU A 72 5.77 -3.70 -12.54
N VAL A 73 5.76 -3.27 -11.28
CA VAL A 73 6.67 -2.22 -10.82
C VAL A 73 8.04 -2.75 -10.40
N TYR A 74 8.09 -3.80 -9.59
CA TYR A 74 9.35 -4.25 -8.99
C TYR A 74 10.32 -4.87 -9.99
N ASP A 75 9.82 -5.51 -11.06
CA ASP A 75 10.67 -6.05 -12.13
C ASP A 75 11.34 -4.93 -12.95
N ASP A 76 10.59 -3.87 -13.28
CA ASP A 76 11.13 -2.70 -13.96
C ASP A 76 12.17 -1.96 -13.09
N ILE A 77 11.90 -1.83 -11.79
CA ILE A 77 12.85 -1.27 -10.82
C ILE A 77 14.10 -2.15 -10.73
N ALA A 78 13.97 -3.48 -10.64
CA ALA A 78 15.10 -4.41 -10.55
C ALA A 78 16.02 -4.27 -11.77
N LYS A 79 15.44 -4.27 -12.98
CA LYS A 79 16.19 -4.09 -14.25
C LYS A 79 16.88 -2.73 -14.31
N ALA A 80 16.23 -1.67 -13.83
CA ALA A 80 16.84 -0.36 -13.78
C ALA A 80 17.99 -0.29 -12.76
N CYS A 81 17.83 -0.95 -11.61
CA CYS A 81 18.88 -1.05 -10.59
C CYS A 81 20.11 -1.80 -11.10
N GLU A 82 19.91 -2.91 -11.83
CA GLU A 82 21.00 -3.68 -12.46
C GLU A 82 21.82 -2.81 -13.42
N LYS A 83 21.15 -1.98 -14.23
CA LYS A 83 21.83 -1.04 -15.16
C LYS A 83 22.60 0.07 -14.43
N LYS A 84 22.11 0.48 -13.25
CA LYS A 84 22.69 1.58 -12.47
C LYS A 84 23.93 1.14 -11.67
N GLY A 85 23.98 -0.13 -11.27
CA GLY A 85 25.18 -0.74 -10.69
C GLY A 85 24.94 -1.40 -9.32
N LEU A 86 26.02 -1.95 -8.75
CA LEU A 86 25.96 -2.84 -7.58
C LEU A 86 25.29 -2.21 -6.36
N GLN A 87 25.55 -0.93 -6.06
CA GLN A 87 24.95 -0.26 -4.90
C GLN A 87 23.41 -0.15 -5.00
N SER A 88 22.92 0.13 -6.21
CA SER A 88 21.50 0.21 -6.51
C SER A 88 20.82 -1.16 -6.38
N GLN A 89 21.51 -2.20 -6.84
CA GLN A 89 21.05 -3.59 -6.72
C GLN A 89 21.06 -4.10 -5.28
N GLU A 90 22.10 -3.80 -4.50
CA GLU A 90 22.19 -4.14 -3.07
C GLU A 90 21.07 -3.49 -2.27
N LEU A 91 20.75 -2.23 -2.57
CA LEU A 91 19.63 -1.53 -1.95
C LEU A 91 18.31 -2.26 -2.23
N ALA A 92 18.01 -2.55 -3.51
CA ALA A 92 16.80 -3.27 -3.89
C ALA A 92 16.71 -4.65 -3.20
N ASN A 93 17.81 -5.41 -3.18
CA ASN A 93 17.90 -6.71 -2.52
C ASN A 93 17.66 -6.64 -1.00
N SER A 94 18.01 -5.52 -0.36
CA SER A 94 17.73 -5.31 1.06
C SER A 94 16.27 -4.93 1.35
N ILE A 95 15.60 -4.31 0.36
CA ILE A 95 14.22 -3.81 0.49
C ILE A 95 13.19 -4.90 0.19
N TYR A 96 13.39 -5.73 -0.85
CA TYR A 96 12.40 -6.73 -1.26
C TYR A 96 11.96 -7.68 -0.14
N PRO A 97 12.84 -8.22 0.72
CA PRO A 97 12.40 -9.07 1.83
C PRO A 97 11.50 -8.32 2.82
N ARG A 98 11.75 -7.03 3.05
CA ARG A 98 10.96 -6.19 3.94
C ARG A 98 9.58 -5.91 3.33
N ILE A 99 9.51 -5.66 2.03
CA ILE A 99 8.24 -5.55 1.31
C ILE A 99 7.46 -6.87 1.40
N SER A 100 8.12 -8.02 1.22
CA SER A 100 7.48 -9.33 1.37
C SER A 100 6.83 -9.50 2.73
N SER A 101 7.51 -9.11 3.82
CA SER A 101 6.93 -9.18 5.17
C SER A 101 5.67 -8.32 5.34
N THR A 102 5.56 -7.19 4.64
CA THR A 102 4.33 -6.37 4.63
C THR A 102 3.23 -6.98 3.76
N THR A 103 3.60 -7.73 2.72
CA THR A 103 2.64 -8.49 1.90
C THR A 103 2.00 -9.61 2.71
N ASP A 104 2.77 -10.31 3.55
CA ASP A 104 2.22 -11.37 4.41
C ASP A 104 1.14 -10.82 5.37
N VAL A 105 1.39 -9.68 6.01
CA VAL A 105 0.40 -9.00 6.87
C VAL A 105 -0.85 -8.60 6.09
N ALA A 106 -0.69 -8.18 4.84
CA ALA A 106 -1.81 -7.79 3.99
C ALA A 106 -2.65 -8.99 3.52
N LEU A 107 -2.01 -10.13 3.24
CA LEU A 107 -2.69 -11.39 2.95
C LEU A 107 -3.47 -11.88 4.16
N ASP A 108 -2.87 -11.87 5.34
CA ASP A 108 -3.54 -12.24 6.60
C ASP A 108 -4.78 -11.36 6.87
N PHE A 109 -4.71 -10.07 6.54
CA PHE A 109 -5.86 -9.17 6.65
C PHE A 109 -6.94 -9.54 5.62
N ASN A 110 -6.55 -9.73 4.36
CA ASN A 110 -7.48 -10.09 3.29
C ASN A 110 -8.21 -11.41 3.59
N ASP A 111 -7.50 -12.44 4.04
CA ASP A 111 -8.07 -13.76 4.34
C ASP A 111 -9.12 -13.72 5.46
N LYS A 112 -9.01 -12.76 6.38
CA LYS A 112 -9.98 -12.56 7.46
C LYS A 112 -11.19 -11.74 7.05
N TYR A 113 -11.01 -10.78 6.15
CA TYR A 113 -11.97 -9.68 5.96
C TYR A 113 -12.53 -9.56 4.54
N ALA A 114 -12.04 -10.31 3.55
CA ALA A 114 -12.50 -10.22 2.17
C ALA A 114 -13.94 -10.72 1.96
N GLU A 115 -14.42 -11.64 2.80
CA GLU A 115 -15.75 -12.28 2.66
C GLU A 115 -16.64 -12.07 3.88
N VAL A 116 -16.47 -10.95 4.61
CA VAL A 116 -17.27 -10.68 5.82
C VAL A 116 -18.70 -10.25 5.49
N ASP A 117 -19.64 -10.70 6.31
CA ASP A 117 -21.05 -10.36 6.24
C ASP A 117 -21.48 -9.41 7.37
N LYS A 118 -22.68 -8.81 7.25
CA LYS A 118 -23.23 -7.88 8.26
C LYS A 118 -23.47 -8.53 9.63
N GLU A 119 -23.57 -9.85 9.67
CA GLU A 119 -23.82 -10.62 10.89
C GLU A 119 -22.52 -11.03 11.60
N ASP A 120 -21.35 -10.84 10.96
CA ASP A 120 -20.07 -11.23 11.51
C ASP A 120 -19.61 -10.30 12.65
N LEU A 121 -19.11 -10.91 13.71
CA LEU A 121 -18.52 -10.21 14.83
C LEU A 121 -17.06 -9.89 14.53
N LEU A 122 -16.79 -8.65 14.12
CA LEU A 122 -15.45 -8.17 13.78
C LEU A 122 -14.69 -7.64 15.02
N ALA A 123 -14.61 -8.45 16.08
CA ALA A 123 -14.09 -8.02 17.39
C ALA A 123 -12.61 -7.59 17.36
N ASP A 124 -11.81 -8.15 16.46
CA ASP A 124 -10.38 -7.83 16.30
C ASP A 124 -10.11 -6.83 15.16
N PHE A 125 -11.15 -6.30 14.50
CA PHE A 125 -11.00 -5.49 13.29
C PHE A 125 -10.21 -4.22 13.51
N ASP A 126 -10.49 -3.44 14.56
CA ASP A 126 -9.74 -2.21 14.83
C ASP A 126 -8.25 -2.48 15.06
N LYS A 127 -7.94 -3.61 15.70
CA LYS A 127 -6.57 -4.03 15.96
C LYS A 127 -5.87 -4.46 14.68
N ASP A 128 -6.50 -5.34 13.90
CA ASP A 128 -5.96 -5.81 12.63
C ASP A 128 -5.84 -4.65 11.62
N LEU A 129 -6.78 -3.69 11.66
CA LEU A 129 -6.76 -2.48 10.86
C LEU A 129 -5.57 -1.58 11.24
N SER A 130 -5.28 -1.44 12.53
CA SER A 130 -4.08 -0.72 12.98
C SER A 130 -2.80 -1.40 12.50
N VAL A 131 -2.73 -2.73 12.57
CA VAL A 131 -1.56 -3.52 12.13
C VAL A 131 -1.33 -3.37 10.63
N ILE A 132 -2.37 -3.50 9.80
CA ILE A 132 -2.22 -3.30 8.35
C ILE A 132 -1.87 -1.84 8.02
N GLY A 133 -2.38 -0.87 8.77
CA GLY A 133 -1.99 0.52 8.65
C GLY A 133 -0.49 0.74 8.88
N GLU A 134 0.06 0.20 9.97
CA GLU A 134 1.50 0.29 10.24
C GLU A 134 2.33 -0.41 9.15
N ALA A 135 1.90 -1.59 8.70
CA ALA A 135 2.55 -2.31 7.62
C ALA A 135 2.53 -1.54 6.30
N LEU A 136 1.42 -0.88 5.96
CA LEU A 136 1.28 -0.05 4.76
C LEU A 136 2.19 1.18 4.83
N GLU A 137 2.26 1.90 5.95
CA GLU A 137 3.17 3.05 6.06
C GLU A 137 4.63 2.62 5.93
N ALA A 138 5.02 1.49 6.54
CA ALA A 138 6.34 0.92 6.38
C ALA A 138 6.60 0.53 4.91
N ARG A 139 5.63 -0.12 4.25
CA ARG A 139 5.70 -0.49 2.83
C ARG A 139 5.90 0.74 1.95
N PHE A 140 5.10 1.79 2.13
CA PHE A 140 5.22 3.01 1.34
C PHE A 140 6.59 3.67 1.50
N ALA A 141 7.19 3.63 2.69
CA ALA A 141 8.54 4.14 2.90
C ALA A 141 9.61 3.38 2.13
N LEU A 142 9.49 2.05 2.08
CA LEU A 142 10.39 1.19 1.30
C LEU A 142 10.23 1.41 -0.20
N GLU A 143 8.99 1.54 -0.65
CA GLU A 143 8.68 1.79 -2.05
C GLU A 143 9.15 3.17 -2.50
N ASP A 144 9.00 4.20 -1.67
CA ASP A 144 9.55 5.53 -1.92
C ASP A 144 11.08 5.48 -2.08
N GLU A 145 11.77 4.66 -1.28
CA GLU A 145 13.23 4.46 -1.37
C GLU A 145 13.62 3.76 -2.68
N LEU A 146 12.84 2.77 -3.14
CA LEU A 146 13.03 2.15 -4.45
C LEU A 146 12.82 3.14 -5.60
N ILE A 147 11.75 3.93 -5.56
CA ILE A 147 11.47 4.95 -6.57
C ILE A 147 12.55 6.03 -6.56
N ASP A 148 13.00 6.47 -5.38
CA ASP A 148 14.06 7.46 -5.26
C ASP A 148 15.37 6.95 -5.86
N ASN A 149 15.71 5.69 -5.61
CA ASN A 149 16.87 5.05 -6.20
C ASN A 149 16.74 4.93 -7.73
N LEU A 150 15.54 4.73 -8.27
CA LEU A 150 15.29 4.73 -9.71
C LEU A 150 15.60 6.10 -10.35
N PHE A 151 15.14 7.19 -9.74
CA PHE A 151 15.26 8.55 -10.31
C PHE A 151 16.51 9.31 -9.88
N SER A 152 17.24 8.84 -8.88
CA SER A 152 18.48 9.49 -8.44
C SER A 152 19.58 9.34 -9.49
N ASN A 153 20.17 10.46 -9.93
CA ASN A 153 21.29 10.48 -10.89
C ASN A 153 22.65 10.32 -10.20
N HIS A 154 22.84 9.23 -9.46
CA HIS A 154 24.15 8.85 -8.93
C HIS A 154 24.82 7.82 -9.83
#